data_AF-A0A8C2FJ62-F1
#
_entry.id   AF-A0A8C2FJ62-F1
#
_cell.length_a   1.000
_cell.length_b   1.000
_cell.length_c   1.000
_cell.angle_alpha   90.00
_cell.angle_beta   90.00
_cell.angle_gamma   90.00
#
_symmetry.space_group_name_H-M   'P 1'
#
loop_
_entity.id
_entity.type
_entity.pdbx_description
1 polymer ?
#
loop_
_entity_poly.entity_id
_entity_poly.type
_entity_poly.pdbx_seq_one_letter_code
_entity_poly.pdbx_strand_id
1 'polypeptide(L)'
;MAMSALVHVLIPFLLCIALANTHIFDKVLVDVAYDHYAEKKVDNLPAFLAMPFNCLINLGYILLGIYWILQPMSDNRDTCAAVYTKDVFALMAVAYGPVQWVRLATLQHAPSVLDQWFTLPIFAWVLVWCHVVDKGWSSRYALMVESCSVLSYGLALFHDRGFEVALGCHIAFAVFKGVRAQVNLGDTASMRYLCLALLSCAGFVVLKLLDHSLAEYWVFQNLTGHFWSKVCDIL
;
A
#
# COMPACT_ATOMS: atom_id res chain seq x y z
N MET A 1 13.95 -8.27 -16.80
CA MET A 1 12.60 -7.86 -16.35
C MET A 1 12.67 -6.92 -15.16
N ALA A 2 13.45 -7.22 -14.12
CA ALA A 2 13.64 -6.36 -12.95
C ALA A 2 13.92 -4.88 -13.28
N MET A 3 14.77 -4.57 -14.25
CA MET A 3 15.04 -3.17 -14.66
C MET A 3 13.79 -2.46 -15.21
N SER A 4 12.94 -3.14 -15.98
CA SER A 4 11.71 -2.54 -16.52
C SER A 4 10.66 -2.32 -15.43
N ALA A 5 10.54 -3.25 -14.48
CA ALA A 5 9.66 -3.09 -13.32
C ALA A 5 10.14 -1.94 -12.43
N LEU A 6 11.45 -1.85 -12.19
CA LEU A 6 12.08 -0.77 -11.44
C LEU A 6 11.79 0.60 -12.07
N VAL A 7 11.99 0.75 -13.38
CA VAL A 7 11.68 2.00 -14.07
C VAL A 7 10.18 2.34 -13.98
N HIS A 8 9.30 1.33 -14.07
CA HIS A 8 7.85 1.53 -13.94
C HIS A 8 7.47 2.07 -12.57
N VAL A 9 8.10 1.59 -11.49
CA VAL A 9 7.83 2.09 -10.13
C VAL A 9 8.50 3.45 -9.90
N LEU A 10 9.76 3.61 -10.30
CA LEU A 10 10.55 4.81 -10.00
C LEU A 10 10.02 6.06 -10.71
N ILE A 11 9.55 5.98 -11.96
CA ILE A 11 9.09 7.18 -12.68
C ILE A 11 7.87 7.82 -12.00
N PRO A 12 6.74 7.12 -11.77
CA PRO A 12 5.60 7.67 -11.05
C PRO A 12 5.97 8.05 -9.62
N PHE A 13 6.82 7.27 -8.96
CA PHE A 13 7.26 7.54 -7.59
C PHE A 13 8.01 8.88 -7.48
N LEU A 14 9.00 9.11 -8.35
CA LEU A 14 9.76 10.35 -8.38
C LEU A 14 8.88 11.55 -8.78
N LEU A 15 7.90 11.33 -9.68
CA LEU A 15 6.91 12.34 -10.01
C LEU A 15 6.05 12.72 -8.80
N CYS A 16 5.56 11.72 -8.05
CA CYS A 16 4.79 11.96 -6.82
C CYS A 16 5.63 12.70 -5.77
N ILE A 17 6.91 12.33 -5.60
CA ILE A 17 7.83 13.06 -4.71
C ILE A 17 7.96 14.51 -5.16
N ALA A 18 8.23 14.76 -6.44
CA ALA A 18 8.41 16.11 -6.96
C ALA A 18 7.16 16.97 -6.72
N LEU A 19 5.97 16.43 -7.01
CA LEU A 19 4.70 17.14 -6.85
C LEU A 19 4.28 17.32 -5.39
N ALA A 20 4.52 16.32 -4.53
CA ALA A 20 4.23 16.42 -3.09
C ALA A 20 5.08 17.49 -2.39
N ASN A 21 6.26 17.82 -2.94
CA ASN A 21 7.11 18.91 -2.45
C ASN A 21 6.76 20.28 -3.07
N THR A 22 5.62 20.40 -3.76
CA THR A 22 5.08 21.68 -4.25
C THR A 22 3.86 22.10 -3.44
N HIS A 23 3.41 23.34 -3.65
CA HIS A 23 2.20 23.89 -3.02
C HIS A 23 0.87 23.29 -3.49
N ILE A 24 0.88 22.32 -4.43
CA ILE A 24 -0.33 21.72 -5.00
C ILE A 24 -1.19 21.08 -3.91
N PHE A 25 -0.58 20.44 -2.91
CA PHE A 25 -1.28 19.65 -1.91
C PHE A 25 -1.39 20.32 -0.54
N ASP A 26 -1.00 21.57 -0.37
CA ASP A 26 -0.97 22.26 0.94
C ASP A 26 -2.30 22.23 1.72
N LYS A 27 -3.41 22.12 0.98
CA LYS A 27 -4.78 22.07 1.55
C LYS A 27 -5.27 20.66 1.86
N VAL A 28 -4.54 19.62 1.49
CA VAL A 28 -4.93 18.24 1.77
C VAL A 28 -4.81 17.98 3.27
N LEU A 29 -5.86 17.37 3.82
CA LEU A 29 -5.90 16.93 5.21
C LEU A 29 -4.99 15.71 5.39
N VAL A 30 -3.90 15.90 6.13
CA VAL A 30 -2.92 14.85 6.46
C VAL A 30 -2.52 14.93 7.92
N ASP A 31 -2.16 13.79 8.50
CA ASP A 31 -1.82 13.72 9.91
C ASP A 31 -0.36 14.12 10.15
N VAL A 32 -0.18 15.26 10.82
CA VAL A 32 1.13 15.88 11.13
C VAL A 32 1.44 15.89 12.63
N ALA A 33 0.66 15.15 13.43
CA ALA A 33 0.82 15.07 14.87
C ALA A 33 0.95 13.61 15.34
N TYR A 34 1.80 13.37 16.35
CA TYR A 34 1.95 12.05 16.96
C TYR A 34 0.65 11.56 17.61
N ASP A 35 -0.20 12.47 18.09
CA ASP A 35 -1.46 12.14 18.76
C ASP A 35 -2.47 11.43 17.86
N HIS A 36 -2.25 11.41 16.55
CA HIS A 36 -3.04 10.61 15.60
C HIS A 36 -2.75 9.11 15.72
N TYR A 37 -1.62 8.73 16.31
CA TYR A 37 -1.26 7.34 16.55
C TYR A 37 -1.48 7.02 18.02
N ALA A 38 -2.04 5.85 18.30
CA ALA A 38 -2.08 5.36 19.67
C ALA A 38 -0.67 4.95 20.18
N GLU A 39 0.30 4.70 19.29
CA GLU A 39 1.66 4.35 19.70
C GLU A 39 2.34 5.58 20.31
N LYS A 40 2.68 5.50 21.60
CA LYS A 40 3.34 6.60 22.28
C LYS A 40 4.74 6.80 21.74
N LYS A 41 5.08 8.05 21.45
CA LYS A 41 6.44 8.48 21.15
C LYS A 41 7.39 8.12 22.30
N VAL A 42 8.53 7.52 21.96
CA VAL A 42 9.63 7.27 22.91
C VAL A 42 10.65 8.40 22.83
N ASP A 43 10.63 9.32 23.80
CA ASP A 43 11.44 10.55 23.76
C ASP A 43 12.96 10.33 23.75
N ASN A 44 13.42 9.19 24.26
CA ASN A 44 14.85 8.85 24.32
C ASN A 44 15.40 8.27 23.01
N LEU A 45 14.53 8.01 22.01
CA LEU A 45 14.94 7.51 20.70
C LEU A 45 15.02 8.65 19.68
N PRO A 46 15.90 8.54 18.67
CA PRO A 46 15.94 9.51 17.58
C PRO A 46 14.61 9.50 16.82
N ALA A 47 14.27 10.60 16.15
CA ALA A 47 12.96 10.77 15.50
C ALA A 47 12.58 9.62 14.54
N PHE A 48 13.56 9.05 13.83
CA PHE A 48 13.34 7.90 12.93
C PHE A 48 13.12 6.56 13.64
N LEU A 49 13.19 6.49 14.98
CA LEU A 49 12.84 5.33 15.80
C LEU A 49 11.85 5.69 16.91
N ALA A 50 11.27 6.90 16.85
CA ALA A 50 10.41 7.45 17.88
C ALA A 50 9.13 6.63 18.11
N MET A 51 8.69 5.90 17.09
CA MET A 51 7.58 4.93 17.12
C MET A 51 8.10 3.55 16.71
N PRO A 52 8.77 2.81 17.60
CA PRO A 52 9.53 1.61 17.26
C PRO A 52 8.70 0.51 16.58
N PHE A 53 7.45 0.30 16.96
CA PHE A 53 6.61 -0.74 16.36
C PHE A 53 6.16 -0.34 14.95
N ASN A 54 5.73 0.90 14.75
CA ASN A 54 5.45 1.41 13.41
C ASN A 54 6.70 1.47 12.51
N CYS A 55 7.89 1.67 13.08
CA CYS A 55 9.16 1.56 12.33
C CYS A 55 9.49 0.11 11.94
N LEU A 56 9.22 -0.85 12.81
CA LEU A 56 9.44 -2.28 12.54
C LEU A 56 8.59 -2.77 11.35
N ILE A 57 7.36 -2.27 11.23
CA ILE A 57 6.48 -2.55 10.09
C ILE A 57 7.12 -2.12 8.76
N ASN A 58 7.81 -0.98 8.72
CA ASN A 58 8.47 -0.51 7.50
C ASN A 58 9.55 -1.48 7.03
N LEU A 59 10.28 -2.10 7.98
CA LEU A 59 11.20 -3.19 7.66
C LEU A 59 10.44 -4.41 7.11
N GLY A 60 9.25 -4.71 7.64
CA GLY A 60 8.37 -5.74 7.13
C GLY A 60 8.05 -5.57 5.64
N TYR A 61 7.61 -4.39 5.20
CA TYR A 61 7.36 -4.12 3.77
C TYR A 61 8.61 -4.29 2.91
N ILE A 62 9.74 -3.75 3.36
CA ILE A 62 11.00 -3.79 2.60
C ILE A 62 11.47 -5.24 2.47
N LEU A 63 11.51 -5.99 3.56
CA LEU A 63 11.97 -7.37 3.58
C LEU A 63 11.05 -8.29 2.79
N LEU A 64 9.73 -8.13 2.91
CA LEU A 64 8.76 -8.90 2.14
C LEU A 64 8.87 -8.62 0.64
N GLY A 65 9.00 -7.34 0.26
CA GLY A 65 9.22 -6.95 -1.14
C GLY A 65 10.52 -7.55 -1.70
N ILE A 66 11.63 -7.44 -0.97
CA ILE A 66 12.91 -8.06 -1.36
C ILE A 66 12.75 -9.59 -1.48
N TYR A 67 12.11 -10.22 -0.50
CA TYR A 67 11.86 -11.67 -0.52
C TYR A 67 11.16 -12.08 -1.81
N TRP A 68 10.06 -11.40 -2.18
CA TRP A 68 9.31 -11.74 -3.39
C TRP A 68 10.07 -11.44 -4.68
N ILE A 69 10.88 -10.38 -4.73
CA ILE A 69 11.77 -10.10 -5.89
C ILE A 69 12.74 -11.27 -6.10
N LEU A 70 13.27 -11.83 -5.00
CA LEU A 70 14.22 -12.94 -5.05
C LEU A 70 13.57 -14.30 -5.31
N GLN A 71 12.25 -14.44 -5.15
CA GLN A 71 11.55 -15.70 -5.42
C GLN A 71 11.42 -15.94 -6.94
N PRO A 72 11.95 -17.07 -7.46
CA PRO A 72 11.74 -17.46 -8.84
C PRO A 72 10.29 -17.91 -9.07
N MET A 73 9.71 -17.56 -10.21
CA MET A 73 8.46 -18.15 -10.69
C MET A 73 8.78 -19.21 -11.76
N SER A 74 8.00 -20.30 -11.82
CA SER A 74 8.28 -21.41 -12.73
C SER A 74 8.29 -21.00 -14.20
N ASP A 75 9.23 -21.57 -14.95
CA ASP A 75 9.72 -21.12 -16.27
C ASP A 75 8.81 -21.51 -17.47
N ASN A 76 7.49 -21.30 -17.35
CA ASN A 76 6.57 -21.38 -18.49
C ASN A 76 6.52 -20.05 -19.25
N ARG A 77 6.27 -20.07 -20.57
CA ARG A 77 6.32 -18.84 -21.40
C ARG A 77 5.22 -17.82 -21.07
N ASP A 78 4.13 -18.25 -20.44
CA ASP A 78 3.09 -17.36 -19.91
C ASP A 78 3.51 -16.64 -18.60
N THR A 79 4.71 -16.93 -18.08
CA THR A 79 5.19 -16.44 -16.78
C THR A 79 5.84 -15.04 -16.86
N CYS A 80 6.21 -14.52 -18.03
CA CYS A 80 6.91 -13.22 -18.15
C CYS A 80 6.08 -12.04 -17.62
N ALA A 81 4.81 -11.96 -18.00
CA ALA A 81 3.89 -10.92 -17.52
C ALA A 81 3.59 -11.06 -16.02
N ALA A 82 3.48 -12.29 -15.53
CA ALA A 82 3.22 -12.56 -14.13
C ALA A 82 4.44 -12.18 -13.26
N VAL A 83 5.66 -12.53 -13.71
CA VAL A 83 6.91 -12.12 -13.05
C VAL A 83 7.04 -10.60 -13.04
N TYR A 84 6.77 -9.94 -14.17
CA TYR A 84 6.80 -8.49 -14.24
C TYR A 84 5.84 -7.84 -13.23
N THR A 85 4.59 -8.33 -13.17
CA THR A 85 3.57 -7.79 -12.27
C THR A 85 3.93 -8.04 -10.80
N LYS A 86 4.43 -9.25 -10.48
CA LYS A 86 4.98 -9.57 -9.16
C LYS A 86 6.13 -8.63 -8.78
N ASP A 87 7.09 -8.43 -9.68
CA ASP A 87 8.24 -7.57 -9.45
C ASP A 87 7.82 -6.11 -9.23
N VAL A 88 6.86 -5.59 -10.01
CA VAL A 88 6.34 -4.23 -9.79
C VAL A 88 5.67 -4.10 -8.42
N PHE A 89 4.78 -5.02 -8.06
CA PHE A 89 4.10 -4.98 -6.76
C PHE A 89 5.09 -5.08 -5.60
N ALA A 90 6.08 -5.97 -5.71
CA ALA A 90 7.12 -6.14 -4.70
C ALA A 90 8.03 -4.90 -4.59
N LEU A 91 8.37 -4.27 -5.71
CA LEU A 91 9.15 -3.02 -5.72
C LEU A 91 8.35 -1.85 -5.14
N MET A 92 7.03 -1.78 -5.35
CA MET A 92 6.18 -0.80 -4.67
C MET A 92 6.20 -0.98 -3.15
N ALA A 93 6.16 -2.22 -2.64
CA ALA A 93 6.32 -2.48 -1.20
C ALA A 93 7.69 -2.03 -0.68
N VAL A 94 8.77 -2.30 -1.42
CA VAL A 94 10.13 -1.80 -1.07
C VAL A 94 10.19 -0.28 -1.05
N ALA A 95 9.55 0.40 -2.01
CA ALA A 95 9.53 1.86 -2.09
C ALA A 95 8.62 2.50 -1.03
N TYR A 96 7.53 1.83 -0.64
CA TYR A 96 6.58 2.33 0.34
C TYR A 96 7.15 2.36 1.75
N GLY A 97 7.94 1.36 2.15
CA GLY A 97 8.57 1.30 3.48
C GLY A 97 9.31 2.59 3.86
N PRO A 98 10.24 3.10 3.03
CA PRO A 98 10.91 4.39 3.27
C PRO A 98 9.95 5.59 3.30
N VAL A 99 8.90 5.64 2.47
CA VAL A 99 7.92 6.73 2.48
C VAL A 99 7.23 6.80 3.84
N GLN A 100 6.68 5.67 4.28
CA GLN A 100 6.00 5.58 5.57
C GLN A 100 6.99 5.91 6.70
N TRP A 101 8.25 5.46 6.59
CA TRP A 101 9.28 5.77 7.58
C TRP A 101 9.58 7.27 7.66
N VAL A 102 9.79 7.95 6.54
CA VAL A 102 10.05 9.39 6.51
C VAL A 102 8.85 10.17 7.05
N ARG A 103 7.62 9.73 6.74
CA ARG A 103 6.41 10.30 7.33
C ARG A 103 6.45 10.21 8.87
N LEU A 104 6.66 9.02 9.42
CA LEU A 104 6.70 8.80 10.87
C LEU A 104 7.83 9.58 11.55
N ALA A 105 8.98 9.72 10.87
CA ALA A 105 10.16 10.40 11.42
C ALA A 105 10.04 11.93 11.42
N THR A 106 9.35 12.49 10.41
CA THR A 106 9.32 13.94 10.19
C THR A 106 8.01 14.59 10.57
N LEU A 107 6.90 13.84 10.46
CA LEU A 107 5.52 14.33 10.55
C LEU A 107 5.27 15.59 9.70
N GLN A 108 6.00 15.73 8.60
CA GLN A 108 5.83 16.83 7.67
C GLN A 108 4.67 16.56 6.71
N HIS A 109 4.13 17.63 6.15
CA HIS A 109 2.98 17.57 5.24
C HIS A 109 3.30 16.76 3.98
N ALA A 110 4.38 17.07 3.27
CA ALA A 110 4.74 16.42 2.01
C ALA A 110 4.97 14.88 2.13
N PRO A 111 5.72 14.36 3.13
CA PRO A 111 5.80 12.92 3.36
C PRO A 111 4.45 12.26 3.71
N SER A 112 3.56 12.98 4.39
CA SER A 112 2.22 12.47 4.74
C SER A 112 1.31 12.39 3.52
N VAL A 113 1.40 13.38 2.63
CA VAL A 113 0.75 13.35 1.31
C VAL A 113 1.28 12.19 0.49
N LEU A 114 2.60 11.99 0.46
CA LEU A 114 3.22 10.92 -0.32
C LEU A 114 2.81 9.52 0.18
N ASP A 115 2.71 9.33 1.49
CA ASP A 115 2.25 8.08 2.12
C ASP A 115 0.82 7.72 1.65
N GLN A 116 -0.11 8.67 1.71
CA GLN A 116 -1.48 8.47 1.23
C GLN A 116 -1.51 8.22 -0.29
N TRP A 117 -0.83 9.08 -1.05
CA TRP A 117 -0.88 9.03 -2.51
C TRP A 117 -0.31 7.72 -3.08
N PHE A 118 0.85 7.28 -2.56
CA PHE A 118 1.52 6.07 -3.05
C PHE A 118 0.81 4.78 -2.63
N THR A 119 -0.07 4.83 -1.62
CA THR A 119 -0.92 3.70 -1.24
C THR A 119 -1.91 3.34 -2.36
N LEU A 120 -2.42 4.32 -3.12
CA LEU A 120 -3.47 4.06 -4.11
C LEU A 120 -2.98 3.17 -5.28
N PRO A 121 -1.81 3.43 -5.91
CA PRO A 121 -1.27 2.55 -6.94
C PRO A 121 -1.08 1.10 -6.47
N ILE A 122 -0.64 0.88 -5.23
CA ILE A 122 -0.45 -0.48 -4.68
C ILE A 122 -1.75 -1.29 -4.80
N PHE A 123 -2.87 -0.76 -4.34
CA PHE A 123 -4.17 -1.43 -4.50
C PHE A 123 -4.61 -1.52 -5.97
N ALA A 124 -4.33 -0.50 -6.79
CA ALA A 124 -4.68 -0.50 -8.21
C ALA A 124 -3.99 -1.65 -8.98
N TRP A 125 -2.75 -1.99 -8.61
CA TRP A 125 -1.99 -3.07 -9.26
C TRP A 125 -2.59 -4.45 -9.05
N VAL A 126 -3.43 -4.65 -8.03
CA VAL A 126 -4.22 -5.89 -7.88
C VAL A 126 -5.15 -6.08 -9.09
N LEU A 127 -5.73 -5.00 -9.65
CA LEU A 127 -6.58 -5.07 -10.83
C LEU A 127 -5.77 -5.44 -12.08
N VAL A 128 -4.53 -4.93 -12.18
CA VAL A 128 -3.60 -5.26 -13.27
C VAL A 128 -3.20 -6.72 -13.19
N TRP A 129 -2.86 -7.21 -12.00
CA TRP A 129 -2.53 -8.61 -11.77
C TRP A 129 -3.69 -9.54 -12.11
N CYS A 130 -4.90 -9.25 -11.61
CA CYS A 130 -6.09 -10.03 -11.96
C CYS A 130 -6.35 -10.03 -13.48
N HIS A 131 -6.09 -8.91 -14.17
CA HIS A 131 -6.21 -8.85 -15.63
C HIS A 131 -5.17 -9.71 -16.34
N VAL A 132 -3.92 -9.73 -15.85
CA VAL A 132 -2.86 -10.59 -16.39
C VAL A 132 -3.24 -12.06 -16.25
N VAL A 133 -3.81 -12.46 -15.12
CA VAL A 133 -4.27 -13.84 -14.89
C VAL A 133 -5.47 -14.20 -15.78
N ASP A 134 -6.45 -13.30 -15.93
CA ASP A 134 -7.69 -13.56 -16.68
C ASP A 134 -7.52 -13.47 -18.21
N LYS A 135 -6.71 -12.51 -18.68
CA LYS A 135 -6.66 -12.10 -20.10
C LYS A 135 -5.24 -11.91 -20.65
N GLY A 136 -4.21 -12.10 -19.84
CA GLY A 136 -2.84 -11.80 -20.20
C GLY A 136 -2.46 -10.31 -20.09
N TRP A 137 -1.23 -10.00 -20.46
CA TRP A 137 -0.68 -8.65 -20.33
C TRP A 137 -1.31 -7.66 -21.31
N SER A 138 -1.63 -6.46 -20.81
CA SER A 138 -2.05 -5.32 -21.61
C SER A 138 -1.44 -4.03 -21.07
N SER A 139 -0.41 -3.51 -21.75
CA SER A 139 0.24 -2.26 -21.35
C SER A 139 -0.73 -1.09 -21.30
N ARG A 140 -1.72 -1.06 -22.20
CA ARG A 140 -2.76 -0.02 -22.22
C ARG A 140 -3.65 -0.08 -20.99
N TYR A 141 -4.05 -1.29 -20.58
CA TYR A 141 -4.86 -1.47 -19.38
C TYR A 141 -4.06 -1.10 -18.12
N ALA A 142 -2.81 -1.57 -18.01
CA ALA A 142 -1.93 -1.23 -16.90
C ALA A 142 -1.73 0.29 -16.77
N LEU A 143 -1.39 0.97 -17.88
CA LEU A 143 -1.19 2.42 -17.88
C LEU A 143 -2.47 3.18 -17.51
N MET A 144 -3.63 2.73 -18.01
CA MET A 144 -4.92 3.33 -17.67
C MET A 144 -5.22 3.20 -16.17
N VAL A 145 -5.05 2.00 -15.61
CA VAL A 145 -5.30 1.74 -14.19
C VAL A 145 -4.35 2.55 -13.31
N GLU A 146 -3.05 2.57 -13.63
CA GLU A 146 -2.04 3.36 -12.92
C GLU A 146 -2.37 4.86 -12.98
N SER A 147 -2.66 5.38 -14.17
CA SER A 147 -2.99 6.80 -14.35
C SER A 147 -4.26 7.19 -13.59
N CYS A 148 -5.31 6.36 -13.66
CA CYS A 148 -6.53 6.58 -12.89
C CYS A 148 -6.27 6.57 -11.40
N SER A 149 -5.42 5.66 -10.92
CA SER A 149 -5.05 5.57 -9.52
C SER A 149 -4.31 6.81 -9.03
N VAL A 150 -3.25 7.22 -9.74
CA VAL A 150 -2.48 8.42 -9.43
C VAL A 150 -3.38 9.67 -9.46
N LEU A 151 -4.25 9.81 -10.46
CA LEU A 151 -5.15 10.95 -10.57
C LEU A 151 -6.25 10.96 -9.51
N SER A 152 -6.68 9.79 -9.02
CA SER A 152 -7.76 9.69 -8.03
C SER A 152 -7.42 10.35 -6.69
N TYR A 153 -6.13 10.50 -6.37
CA TYR A 153 -5.69 11.26 -5.19
C TYR A 153 -6.12 12.74 -5.26
N GLY A 154 -6.37 13.27 -6.46
CA GLY A 154 -6.94 14.60 -6.63
C GLY A 154 -8.25 14.81 -5.87
N LEU A 155 -9.00 13.75 -5.54
CA LEU A 155 -10.19 13.85 -4.68
C LEU A 155 -9.87 14.48 -3.31
N ALA A 156 -8.68 14.24 -2.77
CA ALA A 156 -8.23 14.80 -1.50
C ALA A 156 -8.03 16.33 -1.54
N LEU A 157 -7.94 16.93 -2.73
CA LEU A 157 -7.92 18.38 -2.92
C LEU A 157 -9.31 19.02 -2.83
N PHE A 158 -10.36 18.23 -3.07
CA PHE A 158 -11.74 18.74 -3.16
C PHE A 158 -12.58 18.40 -1.93
N HIS A 159 -12.15 17.41 -1.13
CA HIS A 159 -12.91 16.98 0.04
C HIS A 159 -11.98 16.35 1.10
N ASP A 160 -12.26 16.61 2.38
CA ASP A 160 -11.46 16.10 3.52
C ASP A 160 -11.43 14.57 3.58
N ARG A 161 -12.47 13.92 3.06
CA ARG A 161 -12.58 12.45 2.92
C ARG A 161 -12.18 11.92 1.53
N GLY A 162 -11.57 12.76 0.71
CA GLY A 162 -11.28 12.43 -0.69
C GLY A 162 -10.33 11.24 -0.83
N PHE A 163 -9.32 11.15 0.04
CA PHE A 163 -8.40 10.02 0.09
C PHE A 163 -9.14 8.72 0.49
N GLU A 164 -9.97 8.75 1.53
CA GLU A 164 -10.69 7.55 2.00
C GLU A 164 -11.69 7.05 0.96
N VAL A 165 -12.37 7.96 0.24
CA VAL A 165 -13.24 7.60 -0.88
C VAL A 165 -12.44 6.96 -2.01
N ALA A 166 -11.28 7.54 -2.38
CA ALA A 166 -10.42 6.97 -3.41
C ALA A 166 -9.93 5.57 -3.01
N LEU A 167 -9.42 5.41 -1.79
CA LEU A 167 -8.94 4.14 -1.25
C LEU A 167 -10.07 3.10 -1.18
N GLY A 168 -11.24 3.48 -0.68
CA GLY A 168 -12.41 2.60 -0.61
C GLY A 168 -12.83 2.09 -1.99
N CYS A 169 -12.80 2.94 -3.02
CA CYS A 169 -13.05 2.52 -4.40
C CYS A 169 -12.00 1.52 -4.90
N HIS A 170 -10.71 1.77 -4.63
CA HIS A 170 -9.62 0.87 -5.00
C HIS A 170 -9.77 -0.51 -4.37
N ILE A 171 -10.04 -0.56 -3.05
CA ILE A 171 -10.31 -1.79 -2.32
C ILE A 171 -11.51 -2.51 -2.93
N ALA A 172 -12.63 -1.82 -3.15
CA ALA A 172 -13.83 -2.42 -3.74
C ALA A 172 -13.57 -3.04 -5.12
N PHE A 173 -12.82 -2.34 -5.99
CA PHE A 173 -12.45 -2.89 -7.30
C PHE A 173 -11.46 -4.06 -7.21
N ALA A 174 -10.50 -4.01 -6.29
CA ALA A 174 -9.57 -5.12 -6.04
C ALA A 174 -10.32 -6.37 -5.58
N VAL A 175 -11.25 -6.22 -4.62
CA VAL A 175 -12.14 -7.30 -4.17
C VAL A 175 -12.97 -7.85 -5.32
N PHE A 176 -13.65 -6.98 -6.08
CA PHE A 176 -14.47 -7.39 -7.21
C PHE A 176 -13.67 -8.18 -8.26
N LYS A 177 -12.48 -7.69 -8.63
CA LYS A 177 -11.61 -8.35 -9.60
C LYS A 177 -11.03 -9.66 -9.07
N GLY A 178 -10.62 -9.70 -7.81
CA GLY A 178 -10.12 -10.91 -7.15
C GLY A 178 -11.18 -12.01 -7.06
N VAL A 179 -12.40 -11.67 -6.62
CA VAL A 179 -13.53 -12.60 -6.58
C VAL A 179 -13.88 -13.09 -7.98
N ARG A 180 -13.92 -12.20 -8.97
CA ARG A 180 -14.19 -12.60 -10.36
C ARG A 180 -13.12 -13.54 -10.91
N ALA A 181 -11.83 -13.29 -10.65
CA ALA A 181 -10.75 -14.16 -11.05
C ALA A 181 -10.88 -15.54 -10.38
N GLN A 182 -11.22 -15.58 -9.09
CA GLN A 182 -11.48 -16.82 -8.35
C GLN A 182 -12.65 -17.61 -8.92
N VAL A 183 -13.76 -16.96 -9.27
CA VAL A 183 -14.93 -17.64 -9.85
C VAL A 183 -14.60 -18.22 -11.24
N ASN A 184 -13.80 -17.53 -12.04
CA ASN A 184 -13.50 -17.94 -13.41
C ASN A 184 -12.39 -19.00 -13.50
N LEU A 185 -11.36 -18.88 -12.67
CA LEU A 185 -10.09 -19.60 -12.83
C LEU A 185 -9.59 -20.27 -11.54
N GLY A 186 -10.25 -20.00 -10.42
CA GLY A 186 -9.76 -20.40 -9.11
C GLY A 186 -9.99 -21.87 -8.77
N ASP A 187 -9.25 -22.30 -7.77
CA ASP A 187 -9.28 -23.60 -7.12
C ASP A 187 -9.38 -23.44 -5.59
N THR A 188 -9.34 -24.54 -4.85
CA THR A 188 -9.42 -24.52 -3.37
C THR A 188 -8.25 -23.75 -2.73
N ALA A 189 -7.06 -23.82 -3.31
CA ALA A 189 -5.87 -23.17 -2.75
C ALA A 189 -5.96 -21.65 -2.91
N SER A 190 -6.28 -21.18 -4.12
CA SER A 190 -6.51 -19.76 -4.41
C SER A 190 -7.72 -19.19 -3.67
N MET A 191 -8.79 -19.99 -3.46
CA MET A 191 -9.91 -19.56 -2.62
C MET A 191 -9.46 -19.26 -1.19
N ARG A 192 -8.60 -20.12 -0.61
CA ARG A 192 -8.05 -19.89 0.72
C ARG A 192 -7.24 -18.60 0.77
N TYR A 193 -6.38 -18.34 -0.21
CA TYR A 193 -5.60 -17.10 -0.27
C TYR A 193 -6.48 -15.87 -0.48
N LEU A 194 -7.54 -15.96 -1.29
CA LEU A 194 -8.52 -14.88 -1.43
C LEU A 194 -9.20 -14.58 -0.09
N CYS A 195 -9.69 -15.60 0.63
CA CYS A 195 -10.30 -15.41 1.95
C CYS A 195 -9.33 -14.76 2.94
N LEU A 196 -8.06 -15.20 2.96
CA LEU A 196 -7.03 -14.60 3.81
C LEU A 196 -6.77 -13.15 3.42
N ALA A 197 -6.63 -12.83 2.13
CA ALA A 197 -6.44 -11.46 1.65
C ALA A 197 -7.63 -10.55 1.99
N LEU A 198 -8.87 -11.06 1.90
CA LEU A 198 -10.07 -10.31 2.29
C LEU A 198 -10.12 -10.07 3.80
N LEU A 199 -9.73 -11.06 4.60
CA LEU A 199 -9.66 -10.94 6.05
C LEU A 199 -8.55 -9.96 6.47
N SER A 200 -7.36 -10.07 5.88
CA SER A 200 -6.25 -9.13 6.04
C SER A 200 -6.69 -7.71 5.66
N CYS A 201 -7.28 -7.51 4.49
CA CYS A 201 -7.74 -6.20 4.04
C CYS A 201 -8.81 -5.60 4.97
N ALA A 202 -9.76 -6.42 5.44
CA ALA A 202 -10.74 -5.99 6.45
C ALA A 202 -10.06 -5.61 7.76
N GLY A 203 -9.07 -6.40 8.22
CA GLY A 203 -8.23 -6.09 9.38
C GLY A 203 -7.49 -4.77 9.23
N PHE A 204 -6.85 -4.54 8.09
CA PHE A 204 -6.17 -3.28 7.74
C PHE A 204 -7.12 -2.08 7.88
N VAL A 205 -8.34 -2.17 7.36
CA VAL A 205 -9.31 -1.06 7.47
C VAL A 205 -9.82 -0.90 8.90
N VAL A 206 -10.33 -1.97 9.51
CA VAL A 206 -11.04 -1.90 10.80
C VAL A 206 -10.08 -1.53 11.94
N LEU A 207 -8.91 -2.16 12.01
CA LEU A 207 -7.94 -1.91 13.08
C LEU A 207 -7.35 -0.49 12.99
N LYS A 208 -7.21 0.05 11.78
CA LYS A 208 -6.80 1.44 11.58
C LYS A 208 -7.89 2.42 12.03
N LEU A 209 -9.14 2.18 11.63
CA LEU A 209 -10.26 3.06 12.01
C LEU A 209 -10.53 3.07 13.52
N LEU A 210 -10.27 1.95 14.20
CA LEU A 210 -10.49 1.78 15.63
C LEU A 210 -9.22 1.98 16.46
N ASP A 211 -8.12 2.53 15.92
CA ASP A 211 -6.81 2.56 16.60
C ASP A 211 -6.90 3.10 18.04
N HIS A 212 -7.49 4.29 18.23
CA HIS A 212 -7.64 4.89 19.55
C HIS A 212 -8.64 4.16 20.44
N SER A 213 -9.77 3.70 19.89
CA SER A 213 -10.76 2.93 20.68
C SER A 213 -10.19 1.59 21.16
N LEU A 214 -9.32 0.97 20.36
CA LEU A 214 -8.64 -0.27 20.72
C LEU A 214 -7.56 -0.02 21.77
N ALA A 215 -6.91 1.14 21.79
CA ALA A 215 -5.87 1.48 22.74
C ALA A 215 -6.32 1.46 24.22
N GLU A 216 -7.63 1.41 24.51
CA GLU A 216 -8.18 1.17 25.85
C GLU A 216 -7.87 -0.24 26.38
N TYR A 217 -7.73 -1.22 25.49
CA TYR A 217 -7.46 -2.60 25.84
C TYR A 217 -5.95 -2.89 25.91
N TRP A 218 -5.53 -3.67 26.90
CA TRP A 218 -4.11 -3.90 27.23
C TRP A 218 -3.24 -4.37 26.05
N VAL A 219 -3.80 -5.19 25.14
CA VAL A 219 -3.09 -5.70 23.95
C VAL A 219 -2.69 -4.56 23.00
N PHE A 220 -3.51 -3.52 22.93
CA PHE A 220 -3.37 -2.43 21.98
C PHE A 220 -2.70 -1.18 22.56
N GLN A 221 -2.30 -1.20 23.83
CA GLN A 221 -1.59 -0.08 24.46
C GLN A 221 -0.15 0.08 23.94
N ASN A 222 0.47 -1.02 23.51
CA ASN A 222 1.82 -1.02 22.94
C ASN A 222 1.81 -1.44 21.47
N LEU A 223 1.06 -2.50 21.13
CA LEU A 223 0.88 -2.98 19.76
C LEU A 223 -0.45 -2.46 19.24
N THR A 224 -0.47 -1.24 18.74
CA THR A 224 -1.72 -0.51 18.52
C THR A 224 -2.53 -1.04 17.35
N GLY A 225 -3.77 -0.56 17.21
CA GLY A 225 -4.61 -0.91 16.07
C GLY A 225 -3.93 -0.52 14.75
N HIS A 226 -3.25 0.62 14.70
CA HIS A 226 -2.44 1.03 13.56
C HIS A 226 -1.30 0.04 13.28
N PHE A 227 -0.57 -0.41 14.31
CA PHE A 227 0.46 -1.45 14.13
C PHE A 227 -0.13 -2.74 13.54
N TRP A 228 -1.19 -3.27 14.14
CA TRP A 228 -1.81 -4.53 13.67
C TRP A 228 -2.46 -4.37 12.29
N SER A 229 -3.02 -3.20 11.98
CA SER A 229 -3.55 -2.92 10.64
C SER A 229 -2.47 -3.07 9.57
N LYS A 230 -1.24 -2.66 9.89
CA LYS A 230 -0.10 -2.77 9.00
C LYS A 230 0.50 -4.17 8.96
N VAL A 231 0.40 -4.94 10.04
CA VAL A 231 0.67 -6.39 9.98
C VAL A 231 -0.30 -7.05 8.98
N CYS A 232 -1.58 -6.69 9.01
CA CYS A 232 -2.54 -7.19 8.03
C CYS A 232 -2.22 -6.75 6.59
N ASP A 233 -1.69 -5.54 6.39
CA ASP A 233 -1.26 -5.06 5.07
C ASP A 233 -0.07 -5.88 4.52
N ILE A 234 0.82 -6.37 5.39
CA ILE A 234 1.95 -7.26 5.04
C ILE A 234 1.47 -8.68 4.68
N LEU A 235 0.41 -9.18 5.32
CA LEU A 235 -0.10 -10.57 5.21
C LEU A 235 -1.01 -10.80 4.00
#